data_AF-A0A7Y6F1B7-F1
#
_entry.id   AF-A0A7Y6F1B7-F1
#
_cell.length_a   1.000
_cell.length_b   1.000
_cell.length_c   1.000
_cell.angle_alpha   90.00
_cell.angle_beta   90.00
_cell.angle_gamma   90.00
#
_symmetry.space_group_name_H-M   'P 1'
#
loop_
_entity.id
_entity.type
_entity.pdbx_description
1 polymer ?
#
loop_
_entity_poly.entity_id
_entity_poly.type
_entity_poly.pdbx_seq_one_letter_code
_entity_poly.pdbx_strand_id
1 'polypeptide(L)'
;MVNGQTVTGRLISSKEWFDLQAETLKASVQTDEAEPGLHTLFEGWAETTREYNEELEQVQEALDGVELPNQYMKAVVEAENPVGFIHLQGARVVYSNGFVPTEGVPWRGRMEHVSGWNLGELGTSRR
;
A
#
# COMPACT_ATOMS: atom_id res chain seq x y z
N MET A 1 9.33 -18.91 -0.11
CA MET A 1 8.01 -19.24 -0.67
C MET A 1 7.09 -19.65 0.46
N VAL A 2 6.08 -18.83 0.78
CA VAL A 2 5.04 -19.20 1.75
C VAL A 2 3.77 -19.51 0.94
N ASN A 3 3.49 -20.80 0.72
CA ASN A 3 2.22 -21.37 0.21
C ASN A 3 1.58 -20.88 -1.10
N GLY A 4 2.29 -20.17 -2.01
CA GLY A 4 1.85 -19.98 -3.41
C GLY A 4 0.46 -19.36 -3.59
N GLN A 5 -0.02 -18.58 -2.61
CA GLN A 5 -1.35 -17.98 -2.66
C GLN A 5 -1.36 -16.80 -3.62
N THR A 6 -2.33 -16.79 -4.53
CA THR A 6 -2.59 -15.64 -5.40
C THR A 6 -3.49 -14.66 -4.67
N VAL A 7 -3.02 -13.43 -4.46
CA VAL A 7 -3.83 -12.33 -3.94
C VAL A 7 -4.14 -11.38 -5.09
N THR A 8 -5.42 -11.03 -5.25
CA THR A 8 -5.89 -10.06 -6.25
C THR A 8 -6.53 -8.88 -5.56
N GLY A 9 -6.46 -7.69 -6.16
CA GLY A 9 -7.09 -6.47 -5.65
C GLY A 9 -6.75 -5.27 -6.52
N ARG A 10 -7.34 -4.11 -6.22
CA ARG A 10 -6.96 -2.85 -6.87
C ARG A 10 -5.74 -2.29 -6.17
N LEU A 11 -4.66 -2.04 -6.92
CA LEU A 11 -3.48 -1.37 -6.38
C LEU A 11 -3.85 0.06 -5.96
N ILE A 12 -3.50 0.42 -4.73
CA ILE A 12 -3.73 1.75 -4.17
C ILE A 12 -2.44 2.31 -3.59
N SER A 13 -2.40 3.63 -3.41
CA SER A 13 -1.26 4.27 -2.76
C SER A 13 -1.17 3.86 -1.29
N SER A 14 0.02 4.01 -0.72
CA SER A 14 0.23 3.84 0.72
C SER A 14 -0.75 4.72 1.51
N LYS A 15 -0.80 6.01 1.20
CA LYS A 15 -1.71 7.00 1.80
C LYS A 15 -3.17 6.54 1.78
N GLU A 16 -3.68 6.17 0.60
CA GLU A 16 -5.07 5.71 0.44
C GLU A 16 -5.34 4.46 1.29
N TRP A 17 -4.37 3.54 1.41
CA TRP A 17 -4.53 2.36 2.27
C TRP A 17 -4.63 2.70 3.75
N PHE A 18 -3.78 3.61 4.22
CA PHE A 18 -3.83 4.09 5.61
C PHE A 18 -5.17 4.79 5.91
N ASP A 19 -5.65 5.62 4.99
CA ASP A 19 -6.94 6.31 5.14
C ASP A 19 -8.10 5.31 5.26
N LEU A 20 -8.14 4.28 4.40
CA LEU A 20 -9.17 3.22 4.46
C LEU A 20 -9.11 2.42 5.78
N GLN A 21 -7.91 2.12 6.27
CA GLN A 21 -7.74 1.44 7.55
C GLN A 21 -8.17 2.31 8.73
N ALA A 22 -7.89 3.61 8.65
CA ALA A 22 -8.32 4.59 9.64
C ALA A 22 -9.83 4.65 9.77
N GLU A 23 -10.53 4.71 8.63
CA GLU A 23 -11.99 4.72 8.59
C GLU A 23 -12.59 3.42 9.15
N THR A 24 -12.03 2.27 8.75
CA THR A 24 -12.49 0.95 9.22
C THR A 24 -12.35 0.82 10.73
N LEU A 25 -11.21 1.26 11.28
CA LEU A 25 -10.96 1.20 12.72
C LEU A 25 -11.84 2.19 13.49
N LYS A 26 -11.99 3.43 13.01
CA LYS A 26 -12.92 4.41 13.60
C LYS A 26 -14.35 3.88 13.66
N ALA A 27 -14.81 3.20 12.61
CA ALA A 27 -16.13 2.56 12.60
C ALA A 27 -16.25 1.42 13.62
N SER A 28 -15.17 0.65 13.85
CA SER A 28 -15.18 -0.45 14.83
C SER A 28 -15.17 0.02 16.29
N VAL A 29 -14.56 1.17 16.56
CA VAL A 29 -14.43 1.79 17.90
C VAL A 29 -15.74 2.45 18.38
N GLN A 30 -16.70 2.70 17.49
CA GLN A 30 -18.03 3.20 17.86
C GLN A 30 -18.94 2.15 18.52
N THR A 31 -18.44 0.94 18.77
CA THR A 31 -19.10 -0.04 19.63
C THR A 31 -18.80 0.29 21.10
N ASP A 32 -19.80 0.25 21.98
CA ASP A 32 -19.78 0.73 23.39
C ASP A 32 -18.68 0.13 24.31
N GLU A 33 -17.79 -0.72 23.79
CA GLU A 33 -16.74 -1.44 24.52
C GLU A 33 -15.30 -1.09 24.06
N ALA A 34 -15.11 -0.02 23.27
CA ALA A 34 -13.78 0.26 22.74
C ALA A 34 -12.79 0.76 23.83
N GLU A 35 -11.72 -0.01 24.03
CA GLU A 35 -10.61 0.30 24.93
C GLU A 35 -9.94 1.65 24.54
N PRO A 36 -9.90 2.65 25.43
CA PRO A 36 -9.31 3.98 25.18
C PRO A 36 -7.87 3.94 24.64
N GLY A 37 -7.11 2.89 24.95
CA GLY A 37 -5.71 2.74 24.53
C GLY A 37 -5.52 2.48 23.04
N LEU A 38 -6.46 1.81 22.35
CA LEU A 38 -6.34 1.54 20.91
C LEU A 38 -6.52 2.82 20.08
N HIS A 39 -7.37 3.74 20.56
CA HIS A 39 -7.59 5.03 19.91
C HIS A 39 -6.33 5.89 19.92
N THR A 40 -5.67 6.02 21.08
CA THR A 40 -4.45 6.83 21.23
C THR A 40 -3.27 6.28 20.41
N LEU A 41 -3.09 4.95 20.40
CA LEU A 41 -2.06 4.31 19.56
C LEU A 41 -2.33 4.56 18.07
N PHE A 42 -3.60 4.52 17.67
CA PHE A 42 -4.01 4.75 16.29
C PHE A 42 -3.81 6.20 15.85
N GLU A 43 -4.24 7.17 16.67
CA GLU A 43 -4.06 8.58 16.37
C GLU A 43 -2.58 8.95 16.23
N GLY A 44 -1.74 8.46 17.14
CA GLY A 44 -0.29 8.66 17.05
C GLY A 44 0.30 8.07 15.78
N TRP A 45 -0.12 6.87 15.38
CA TRP A 45 0.35 6.24 14.15
C TRP A 45 -0.14 6.96 12.88
N ALA A 46 -1.39 7.41 12.85
CA ALA A 46 -1.96 8.17 11.74
C ALA A 46 -1.30 9.55 11.61
N GLU A 47 -0.96 10.19 12.72
CA GLU A 47 -0.20 11.43 12.78
C GLU A 47 1.23 11.25 12.24
N THR A 48 1.99 10.29 12.77
CA THR A 48 3.36 10.00 12.28
C THR A 48 3.38 9.67 10.78
N THR A 49 2.38 8.91 10.30
CA THR A 49 2.29 8.56 8.88
C THR A 49 1.97 9.76 8.00
N ARG A 50 1.11 10.67 8.48
CA ARG A 50 0.77 11.91 7.77
C ARG A 50 1.95 12.85 7.71
N GLU A 51 2.65 13.08 8.82
CA GLU A 51 3.86 13.90 8.87
C GLU A 51 4.92 13.37 7.89
N TYR A 52 5.18 12.05 7.90
CA TYR A 52 6.12 11.43 6.97
C TYR A 52 5.71 11.61 5.49
N ASN A 53 4.42 11.48 5.17
CA ASN A 53 3.94 11.67 3.81
C ASN A 53 4.04 13.15 3.36
N GLU A 54 3.75 14.09 4.26
CA GLU A 54 3.88 15.53 3.98
C GLU A 54 5.35 15.93 3.76
N GLU A 55 6.28 15.38 4.55
CA GLU A 55 7.72 15.57 4.33
C GLU A 55 8.18 15.01 2.98
N LEU A 56 7.70 13.82 2.60
CA LEU A 56 8.02 13.22 1.30
C LEU A 56 7.49 14.05 0.13
N GLU A 57 6.26 14.58 0.23
CA GLU A 57 5.67 15.45 -0.79
C GLU A 57 6.50 16.73 -0.95
N GLN A 58 6.90 17.37 0.15
CA GLN A 58 7.76 18.56 0.12
C GLN A 58 9.15 18.25 -0.49
N VAL A 59 9.73 17.09 -0.18
CA VAL A 59 11.00 16.67 -0.78
C VAL A 59 10.85 16.42 -2.27
N GLN A 60 9.78 15.75 -2.72
CA GLN A 60 9.52 15.53 -4.14
C GLN A 60 9.31 16.84 -4.90
N GLU A 61 8.52 17.77 -4.34
CA GLU A 61 8.35 19.10 -4.91
C GLU A 61 9.68 19.87 -4.99
N ALA A 62 10.51 19.80 -3.95
CA ALA A 62 11.81 20.47 -3.93
C ALA A 62 12.82 19.86 -4.91
N LEU A 63 12.66 18.58 -5.25
CA LEU A 63 13.50 17.87 -6.22
C LEU A 63 12.96 17.98 -7.66
N ASP A 64 11.72 18.44 -7.85
CA ASP A 64 11.14 18.62 -9.18
C ASP A 64 11.94 19.63 -10.00
N GLY A 65 12.36 19.21 -11.19
CA GLY A 65 13.19 20.01 -12.08
C GLY A 65 14.66 20.20 -11.66
N VAL A 66 15.12 19.56 -10.57
CA VAL A 66 16.53 19.61 -10.15
C VAL A 66 17.35 18.56 -10.90
N GLU A 67 18.25 18.99 -11.79
CA GLU A 67 19.22 18.10 -12.42
C GLU A 67 20.35 17.73 -11.43
N LEU A 68 20.22 16.55 -10.82
CA LEU A 68 21.27 16.00 -9.97
C LEU A 68 22.28 15.20 -10.81
N PRO A 69 23.60 15.32 -10.54
CA PRO A 69 24.59 14.41 -11.10
C PRO A 69 24.23 12.94 -10.77
N ASN A 70 24.48 12.02 -11.70
CA ASN A 70 24.05 10.60 -11.63
C ASN A 70 24.31 9.91 -10.28
N GLN A 71 25.45 10.19 -9.63
CA GLN A 71 25.81 9.61 -8.33
C GLN A 71 24.84 10.01 -7.20
N TYR A 72 24.26 11.20 -7.27
CA TYR A 72 23.29 11.70 -6.29
C TYR A 72 21.87 11.24 -6.63
N MET A 73 21.50 11.17 -7.92
CA MET A 73 20.22 10.55 -8.32
C MET A 73 20.11 9.12 -7.80
N LYS A 74 21.17 8.33 -7.90
CA LYS A 74 21.19 6.96 -7.38
C LYS A 74 20.97 6.93 -5.86
N ALA A 75 21.65 7.81 -5.12
CA ALA A 75 21.50 7.89 -3.66
C ALA A 75 20.09 8.32 -3.24
N VAL A 76 19.46 9.23 -3.98
CA VAL A 76 18.07 9.65 -3.77
C VAL A 76 17.13 8.46 -4.02
N VAL A 77 17.25 7.77 -5.15
CA VAL A 77 16.42 6.60 -5.51
C VAL A 77 16.61 5.43 -4.54
N GLU A 78 17.82 5.24 -4.01
CA GLU A 78 18.11 4.20 -3.01
C GLU A 78 17.57 4.58 -1.62
N ALA A 79 17.64 5.85 -1.23
CA ALA A 79 17.02 6.36 -0.01
C ALA A 79 15.48 6.31 -0.07
N GLU A 80 14.91 6.53 -1.26
CA GLU A 80 13.49 6.36 -1.57
C GLU A 80 13.03 4.90 -1.65
N ASN A 81 13.94 3.92 -1.48
CA ASN A 81 13.62 2.49 -1.52
C ASN A 81 13.64 1.84 -0.11
N PRO A 82 12.83 2.30 0.86
CA PRO A 82 12.52 1.44 1.99
C PRO A 82 11.77 0.23 1.44
N VAL A 83 11.92 -0.91 2.13
CA VAL A 83 11.20 -2.16 1.84
C VAL A 83 9.79 -1.88 1.32
N GLY A 84 9.57 -2.12 0.03
CA GLY A 84 8.32 -1.74 -0.63
C GLY A 84 7.15 -2.53 -0.06
N PHE A 85 6.07 -1.84 0.29
CA PHE A 85 4.80 -2.48 0.61
C PHE A 85 3.86 -2.35 -0.58
N ILE A 86 3.20 -3.45 -0.93
CA ILE A 86 2.07 -3.43 -1.86
C ILE A 86 0.81 -3.24 -1.04
N HIS A 87 -0.01 -2.29 -1.44
CA HIS A 87 -1.29 -1.99 -0.81
C HIS A 87 -2.41 -2.25 -1.81
N LEU A 88 -3.38 -3.09 -1.42
CA LEU A 88 -4.49 -3.48 -2.26
C LEU A 88 -5.82 -3.11 -1.59
N GLN A 89 -6.74 -2.52 -2.34
CA GLN A 89 -8.14 -2.39 -1.95
C GLN A 89 -8.97 -3.57 -2.49
N GLY A 90 -9.94 -4.02 -1.69
CA GLY A 90 -10.84 -5.10 -2.08
C GLY A 90 -10.10 -6.40 -2.33
N ALA A 91 -8.99 -6.61 -1.62
CA ALA A 91 -8.08 -7.71 -1.83
C ALA A 91 -8.72 -9.05 -1.45
N ARG A 92 -8.44 -10.07 -2.25
CA ARG A 92 -8.99 -11.42 -2.12
C ARG A 92 -7.92 -12.45 -2.42
N VAL A 93 -7.88 -13.51 -1.64
CA VAL A 93 -7.09 -14.70 -1.97
C VAL A 93 -7.90 -15.55 -2.95
N VAL A 94 -7.24 -15.95 -4.04
CA VAL A 94 -7.81 -16.84 -5.05
C VAL A 94 -7.57 -18.27 -4.63
N TYR A 95 -8.65 -19.01 -4.40
CA TYR A 95 -8.66 -20.45 -4.17
C TYR A 95 -9.31 -21.17 -5.34
N SER A 96 -9.12 -22.49 -5.42
CA SER A 96 -9.75 -23.32 -6.46
C SER A 96 -11.28 -23.29 -6.43
N ASN A 97 -11.87 -22.99 -5.27
CA ASN A 97 -13.31 -22.97 -5.03
C ASN A 97 -13.89 -21.54 -4.88
N GLY A 98 -13.11 -20.49 -5.14
CA GLY A 98 -13.60 -19.11 -5.09
C GLY A 98 -12.62 -18.12 -4.47
N PHE A 99 -13.16 -16.99 -4.03
CA PHE A 99 -12.39 -15.87 -3.46
C PHE A 99 -12.69 -15.73 -1.97
N VAL A 100 -11.65 -15.50 -1.17
CA VAL A 100 -11.80 -15.25 0.28
C VAL A 100 -10.98 -14.02 0.67
N PRO A 101 -11.55 -13.04 1.39
CA PRO A 101 -12.96 -12.91 1.75
C PRO A 101 -13.84 -12.49 0.55
N THR A 102 -15.14 -12.81 0.59
CA THR A 102 -16.07 -12.56 -0.53
C THR A 102 -16.28 -11.06 -0.82
N GLU A 103 -16.28 -10.22 0.21
CA GLU A 103 -16.40 -8.77 0.06
C GLU A 103 -15.06 -8.10 -0.31
N GLY A 104 -13.94 -8.82 -0.07
CA GLY A 104 -12.59 -8.27 -0.16
C GLY A 104 -12.25 -7.38 1.04
N VAL A 105 -10.95 -7.18 1.27
CA VAL A 105 -10.44 -6.39 2.40
C VAL A 105 -9.27 -5.52 1.97
N PRO A 106 -8.98 -4.41 2.66
CA PRO A 106 -7.67 -3.77 2.55
C PRO A 106 -6.57 -4.79 2.88
N TRP A 107 -5.54 -4.86 2.06
CA TRP A 107 -4.41 -5.78 2.26
C TRP A 107 -3.09 -5.05 2.06
N ARG A 108 -2.13 -5.39 2.91
CA ARG A 108 -0.76 -4.86 2.88
C ARG A 108 0.22 -6.02 2.91
N GLY A 109 1.10 -6.09 1.92
CA GLY A 109 2.14 -7.10 1.82
C GLY A 109 3.52 -6.48 1.72
N ARG A 110 4.48 -7.00 2.50
CA ARG A 110 5.89 -6.64 2.38
C ARG A 110 6.48 -7.31 1.14
N MET A 111 7.04 -6.52 0.23
CA MET A 111 7.71 -7.01 -0.96
C MET A 111 9.19 -7.26 -0.65
N GLU A 112 9.60 -8.52 -0.77
CA GLU A 112 11.03 -8.87 -0.67
C GLU A 112 11.69 -8.92 -2.06
N HIS A 113 10.97 -9.43 -3.06
CA HIS A 113 11.48 -9.66 -4.39
C HIS A 113 10.34 -9.82 -5.40
N VAL A 114 10.58 -9.35 -6.64
CA VAL A 114 9.69 -9.56 -7.79
C VAL A 114 10.30 -10.64 -8.68
N SER A 115 9.67 -11.82 -8.74
CA SER A 115 10.16 -12.95 -9.55
C SER A 115 9.92 -12.80 -11.05
N GLY A 116 9.05 -11.88 -11.46
CA GLY A 116 8.68 -11.67 -12.86
C GLY A 116 7.50 -10.71 -13.02
N TRP A 117 7.24 -10.33 -14.27
CA TRP A 117 6.13 -9.47 -14.65
C TRP A 117 5.51 -9.97 -15.97
N ASN A 118 4.23 -9.65 -16.18
CA ASN A 118 3.50 -9.95 -17.41
C ASN A 118 2.57 -8.76 -17.70
N LEU A 119 2.59 -8.22 -18.92
CA LEU A 119 1.75 -7.08 -19.34
C LEU A 119 0.39 -7.50 -19.92
N GLY A 120 0.03 -8.77 -19.76
CA GLY A 120 -1.08 -9.41 -20.44
C GLY A 120 -0.75 -9.81 -21.88
N GLU A 121 -1.77 -10.29 -22.57
CA GLU A 121 -1.72 -10.57 -24.01
C GLU A 121 -2.52 -9.48 -24.73
N LEU A 122 -1.88 -8.77 -25.65
CA LEU A 122 -2.59 -7.85 -26.55
C LEU A 122 -3.37 -8.67 -27.57
N GLY A 123 -4.61 -9.01 -27.23
CA GLY A 123 -5.51 -9.67 -28.16
C GLY A 123 -5.85 -8.74 -29.32
N THR A 124 -5.50 -9.14 -30.55
CA THR A 124 -6.07 -8.47 -31.73
C THR A 124 -7.55 -8.81 -31.78
N SER A 125 -8.41 -7.87 -31.41
CA SER A 125 -9.85 -7.99 -31.65
C SER A 125 -10.08 -8.15 -33.15
N ARG A 126 -10.32 -9.39 -33.59
CA ARG A 126 -10.90 -9.64 -34.91
C ARG A 126 -12.40 -9.38 -34.78
N ARG A 127 -12.80 -8.18 -35.20
CA ARG A 127 -14.18 -7.91 -35.61
C ARG A 127 -14.56 -8.78 -36.81
#